data_AF-A0A5J4KSU2-F1
#
_entry.id   AF-A0A5J4KSU2-F1
#
_cell.length_a   1.000
_cell.length_b   1.000
_cell.length_c   1.000
_cell.angle_alpha   90.00
_cell.angle_beta   90.00
_cell.angle_gamma   90.00
#
_symmetry.space_group_name_H-M   'P 1'
#
loop_
_entity.id
_entity.type
_entity.pdbx_description
1 polymer ?
#
loop_
_entity_poly.entity_id
_entity_poly.type
_entity_poly.pdbx_seq_one_letter_code
_entity_poly.pdbx_strand_id
1 'polypeptide(L)' 'MHIMNSGLFFLSGLYCIFGLVGILATIFWIWMLVDCLKNEPSEGNDKILWVLVIILTHGVGAIIYFFIRRQPRIQSSRP' A
#
# COMPACT_ATOMS: atom_id res chain seq x y z
N MET A 1 -11.27 -10.53 -39.22
CA MET A 1 -11.34 -11.37 -37.99
C MET A 1 -9.99 -11.45 -37.25
N HIS A 2 -8.85 -11.65 -37.92
CA HIS A 2 -7.53 -11.73 -37.24
C HIS A 2 -7.08 -10.46 -36.48
N ILE A 3 -7.38 -9.26 -36.99
CA ILE A 3 -7.00 -7.97 -36.35
C ILE A 3 -7.81 -7.71 -35.06
N MET A 4 -9.06 -8.18 -35.01
CA MET A 4 -9.96 -7.98 -33.86
C MET A 4 -9.62 -8.90 -32.68
N ASN A 5 -9.10 -10.10 -32.96
CA ASN A 5 -8.71 -11.08 -31.95
C ASN A 5 -7.35 -10.76 -31.29
N SER A 6 -6.45 -10.12 -32.04
CA SER A 6 -5.13 -9.70 -31.56
C SER A 6 -5.24 -8.52 -30.59
N GLY A 7 -6.06 -7.51 -30.90
CA GLY A 7 -6.35 -6.41 -29.97
C GLY A 7 -6.95 -6.88 -28.63
N LEU A 8 -7.84 -7.87 -28.66
CA LEU A 8 -8.45 -8.44 -27.45
C LEU A 8 -7.42 -9.15 -26.55
N PHE A 9 -6.41 -9.80 -27.14
CA PHE A 9 -5.33 -10.48 -26.41
C PHE A 9 -4.39 -9.49 -25.71
N PHE A 10 -4.11 -8.33 -26.32
CA PHE A 10 -3.34 -7.27 -25.69
C PHE A 10 -4.11 -6.61 -24.54
N LEU A 11 -5.42 -6.36 -24.74
CA LEU A 11 -6.27 -5.76 -23.71
C LEU A 11 -6.46 -6.70 -22.50
N SER A 12 -6.59 -8.01 -22.73
CA SER A 12 -6.71 -9.00 -21.65
C SER A 12 -5.40 -9.14 -20.85
N GLY A 13 -4.25 -9.14 -21.51
CA GLY A 13 -2.94 -9.13 -20.84
C GLY A 13 -2.74 -7.91 -19.95
N LEU A 14 -3.10 -6.72 -20.46
CA LEU A 14 -3.02 -5.47 -19.70
C LEU A 14 -3.95 -5.49 -18.47
N TYR A 15 -5.17 -6.01 -18.63
CA TYR A 15 -6.14 -6.15 -17.53
C TYR A 15 -5.63 -7.07 -16.41
N CYS A 16 -5.00 -8.20 -16.76
CA CYS A 16 -4.38 -9.10 -15.78
C CYS A 16 -3.26 -8.42 -14.99
N ILE A 17 -2.44 -7.60 -15.65
CA ILE A 17 -1.36 -6.85 -14.99
C ILE A 17 -1.94 -5.83 -14.01
N PHE A 18 -2.93 -5.04 -14.42
CA PHE A 18 -3.58 -4.09 -13.52
C PHE A 18 -4.27 -4.78 -12.34
N GLY A 19 -4.90 -5.93 -12.56
CA GLY A 19 -5.47 -6.75 -11.49
C GLY A 19 -4.41 -7.21 -10.49
N LEU A 20 -3.29 -7.73 -10.97
CA LEU A 20 -2.18 -8.16 -10.11
C LEU A 20 -1.60 -6.99 -9.30
N VAL A 21 -1.37 -5.84 -9.94
CA VAL A 21 -0.89 -4.63 -9.27
C VAL A 21 -1.88 -4.15 -8.21
N GLY A 22 -3.18 -4.19 -8.49
CA GLY A 22 -4.22 -3.84 -7.51
C GLY A 22 -4.20 -4.75 -6.28
N ILE A 23 -4.02 -6.05 -6.48
CA ILE A 23 -3.90 -7.03 -5.38
C ILE A 23 -2.65 -6.73 -4.55
N LEU A 24 -1.49 -6.55 -5.19
CA LEU A 24 -0.25 -6.22 -4.49
C LEU A 24 -0.35 -4.90 -3.72
N ALA A 25 -0.97 -3.87 -4.32
CA ALA A 25 -1.22 -2.59 -3.66
C ALA A 25 -2.13 -2.75 -2.43
N THR A 26 -3.14 -3.62 -2.51
CA THR A 26 -4.04 -3.90 -1.39
C THR A 26 -3.31 -4.64 -0.27
N ILE A 27 -2.50 -5.65 -0.61
CA ILE A 27 -1.67 -6.36 0.35
C ILE A 27 -0.70 -5.39 1.05
N PHE A 28 -0.05 -4.52 0.28
CA PHE A 28 0.85 -3.50 0.83
C PHE A 28 0.11 -2.54 1.77
N TRP A 29 -1.08 -2.09 1.39
CA TRP A 29 -1.91 -1.21 2.20
C TRP A 29 -2.30 -1.87 3.54
N ILE A 30 -2.79 -3.11 3.51
CA ILE A 30 -3.13 -3.87 4.74
C ILE A 30 -1.88 -4.05 5.60
N TRP A 31 -0.75 -4.39 4.99
CA TRP A 31 0.50 -4.57 5.73
C TRP A 31 0.93 -3.29 6.45
N MET A 32 0.81 -2.12 5.83
CA MET A 32 1.09 -0.83 6.48
C MET A 32 0.11 -0.51 7.60
N LEU A 33 -1.16 -0.86 7.45
CA LEU A 33 -2.15 -0.71 8.52
C LEU A 33 -1.80 -1.58 9.74
N VAL A 34 -1.39 -2.83 9.52
CA VAL A 34 -0.95 -3.74 10.59
C VAL A 34 0.33 -3.24 11.24
N ASP A 35 1.31 -2.76 10.46
CA ASP A 35 2.55 -2.17 11.00
C ASP A 35 2.24 -0.94 11.88
N CYS A 36 1.32 -0.08 11.44
CA CYS A 36 0.84 1.06 12.20
C CYS A 36 0.20 0.65 13.52
N LEU A 37 -0.70 -0.34 13.50
CA LEU A 37 -1.39 -0.78 14.72
C LEU A 37 -0.46 -1.45 15.74
N LYS A 38 0.59 -2.13 15.26
CA LYS A 38 1.51 -2.91 16.09
C LYS A 38 2.66 -2.07 16.66
N ASN A 39 3.20 -1.13 15.88
CA ASN A 39 4.42 -0.44 16.24
C ASN A 39 4.22 1.03 16.65
N GLU A 40 3.07 1.65 16.33
CA GLU A 40 2.80 3.00 16.84
C GLU A 40 2.39 2.93 18.32
N PRO A 41 2.96 3.81 19.17
CA PRO A 41 2.63 3.85 20.58
C PRO A 41 1.14 4.12 20.78
N SER A 42 0.52 3.40 21.71
CA SER A 42 -0.88 3.61 22.09
C SER A 42 -1.07 4.86 22.97
N GLU A 43 0.03 5.50 23.35
CA GLU A 43 0.07 6.75 24.11
C GLU A 43 -0.18 7.93 23.15
N GLY A 44 -1.33 8.58 23.26
CA GLY A 44 -1.69 9.77 22.47
C GLY A 44 -2.44 9.48 21.17
N ASN A 45 -2.61 10.55 20.38
CA ASN A 45 -3.44 10.52 19.16
C ASN A 45 -2.68 10.12 17.89
N ASP A 46 -1.36 9.97 17.94
CA ASP A 46 -0.53 9.67 16.76
C ASP A 46 -0.96 8.38 16.07
N LYS A 47 -1.23 7.32 16.85
CA LYS A 47 -1.69 6.04 16.32
C LYS A 47 -3.02 6.17 15.57
N ILE A 48 -3.98 6.89 16.16
CA ILE A 48 -5.30 7.09 15.56
C ILE A 48 -5.17 7.93 14.29
N LEU A 49 -4.37 8.99 14.33
CA LEU A 49 -4.15 9.88 13.19
C LEU A 49 -3.51 9.13 12.02
N TRP A 50 -2.48 8.33 12.25
CA TRP A 50 -1.84 7.52 11.20
C TRP A 50 -2.77 6.44 10.64
N VAL A 51 -3.51 5.75 11.50
CA VAL A 51 -4.54 4.78 11.06
C VAL A 51 -5.57 5.48 10.18
N LEU A 52 -6.05 6.67 10.58
CA LEU A 52 -7.03 7.43 9.83
C LEU A 52 -6.48 7.88 8.47
N VAL A 53 -5.24 8.37 8.42
CA VAL A 53 -4.56 8.75 7.18
C VAL A 53 -4.46 7.54 6.24
N ILE A 54 -4.00 6.39 6.73
CA ILE A 54 -3.86 5.16 5.93
C ILE A 54 -5.22 4.68 5.41
N ILE A 55 -6.26 4.71 6.24
CA ILE A 55 -7.59 4.25 5.84
C ILE A 55 -8.24 5.20 4.83
N LEU A 56 -8.23 6.51 5.11
CA LEU A 56 -8.90 7.50 4.26
C LEU A 56 -8.21 7.73 2.91
N THR A 57 -6.88 7.64 2.86
CA THR A 57 -6.10 7.90 1.64
C THR A 57 -5.60 6.63 0.95
N HIS A 58 -5.96 5.45 1.49
CA HIS A 58 -5.58 4.14 0.96
C HIS A 58 -4.09 4.02 0.63
N GLY A 59 -3.75 3.66 -0.61
CA GLY A 59 -2.37 3.42 -1.04
C GLY A 59 -1.46 4.63 -0.82
N VAL A 60 -1.98 5.85 -0.98
CA VAL A 60 -1.20 7.08 -0.76
C VAL A 60 -0.79 7.19 0.72
N GLY A 61 -1.72 6.96 1.64
CA GLY A 61 -1.44 6.98 3.08
C GLY A 61 -0.48 5.89 3.53
N ALA A 62 -0.61 4.69 2.96
CA ALA A 62 0.34 3.60 3.21
C ALA A 62 1.77 3.94 2.76
N ILE A 63 1.92 4.60 1.60
CA ILE A 63 3.22 5.04 1.10
C ILE A 63 3.82 6.13 2.01
N ILE A 64 3.01 7.14 2.38
CA ILE A 64 3.46 8.21 3.27
C ILE A 64 3.88 7.64 4.63
N TYR A 65 3.08 6.75 5.21
CA TYR A 65 3.39 6.07 6.47
C TYR A 65 4.72 5.29 6.37
N PHE A 66 4.92 4.55 5.28
CA PHE A 66 6.14 3.79 5.06
C PHE A 66 7.39 4.67 5.10
N PHE A 67 7.41 5.80 4.39
CA PHE A 67 8.57 6.68 4.34
C PHE A 67 8.78 7.52 5.60
N ILE A 68 7.70 8.03 6.20
CA ILE A 68 7.79 8.98 7.33
C ILE A 68 7.91 8.27 8.68
N ARG A 69 7.23 7.14 8.88
CA ARG A 69 7.24 6.44 10.18
C ARG A 69 8.11 5.20 10.18
N ARG A 70 7.95 4.34 9.17
CA ARG A 70 8.63 3.03 9.17
C ARG A 70 10.14 3.15 8.90
N GLN A 71 10.55 3.93 7.90
CA GLN A 71 11.99 4.09 7.58
C GLN A 71 12.80 4.68 8.76
N PRO A 72 12.38 5.78 9.41
CA PRO A 72 13.15 6.33 10.54
C PRO A 72 13.24 5.37 11.73
N ARG A 73 12.18 4.61 12.01
CA ARG A 73 12.18 3.59 13.08
C ARG A 73 13.21 2.50 12.83
N ILE A 74 13.36 2.06 11.58
CA ILE A 74 14.37 1.06 11.17
C ILE A 74 15.77 1.66 11.26
N GLN A 75 15.94 2.95 10.93
CA GLN A 75 17.24 3.61 11.02
C GLN A 75 17.69 3.82 12.46
N SER A 76 16.78 4.21 13.37
CA SER A 76 17.11 4.43 14.79
C SER A 76 17.41 3.15 15.57
N SER A 77 17.04 1.99 15.03
CA SER A 77 17.28 0.68 15.65
C SER A 77 18.49 -0.05 15.06
N ARG A 78 19.23 0.58 14.12
CA ARG A 78 20.54 0.10 13.65
C ARG A 78 21.65 0.68 14.53
N PRO A 79 22.58 -0.15 15.05
CA PRO A 79 23.68 0.29 15.92
C PRO A 79 24.69 1.18 15.20
#